data_AF-A0A2H9LEW5-F1
#
_entry.id   AF-A0A2H9LEW5-F1
#
_cell.length_a   1.000
_cell.length_b   1.000
_cell.length_c   1.000
_cell.angle_alpha   90.00
_cell.angle_beta   90.00
_cell.angle_gamma   90.00
#
_symmetry.space_group_name_H-M   'P 1'
#
loop_
_entity.id
_entity.type
_entity.pdbx_description
1 polymer ?
#
loop_
_entity_poly.entity_id
_entity_poly.type
_entity_poly.pdbx_seq_one_letter_code
_entity_poly.pdbx_strand_id
1 'polypeptide(L)'
;MFNSKGQAGSVFKLLIGAVIGLAILGIIYSIILVMNNQKTYLSSEVFSNKIKMAMKNPTGSEYKIDDYSFASGNILSKKALAEQTGLATDCITLVNTLNTGDVVSNDPNNVNYFSFTKDNIVDIGVLCNVGNETEDCPIECELSVYDRSHK
;
A
#
# COMPACT_ATOMS: atom_id res chain seq x y z
N MET A 1 -58.67 -24.44 26.48
CA MET A 1 -58.34 -24.12 25.08
C MET A 1 -57.33 -22.98 25.07
N PHE A 2 -56.04 -23.29 24.91
CA PHE A 2 -55.00 -22.25 24.82
C PHE A 2 -55.03 -21.64 23.42
N ASN A 3 -55.29 -20.34 23.35
CA ASN A 3 -55.41 -19.59 22.11
C ASN A 3 -54.01 -19.36 21.49
N SER A 4 -53.52 -20.36 20.76
CA SER A 4 -52.18 -20.44 20.15
C SER A 4 -51.91 -19.45 19.01
N LYS A 5 -52.87 -18.60 18.62
CA LYS A 5 -52.75 -17.70 17.46
C LYS A 5 -51.93 -16.43 17.72
N GLY A 6 -51.66 -16.07 18.98
CA GLY A 6 -50.88 -14.87 19.33
C GLY A 6 -49.36 -15.07 19.39
N GLN A 7 -48.89 -16.29 19.67
CA GLN A 7 -47.45 -16.56 19.87
C GLN A 7 -46.67 -16.64 18.55
N ALA A 8 -47.29 -17.15 17.48
CA ALA A 8 -46.66 -17.26 16.16
C ALA A 8 -46.30 -15.88 15.58
N GLY A 9 -47.17 -14.87 15.75
CA GLY A 9 -46.92 -13.52 15.23
C GLY A 9 -45.72 -12.80 15.86
N SER A 10 -45.40 -13.12 17.12
CA SER A 10 -44.24 -12.55 17.81
C SER A 10 -42.92 -13.10 17.26
N VAL A 11 -42.87 -14.40 16.98
CA VAL A 11 -41.67 -15.07 16.42
C VAL A 11 -41.39 -14.57 15.00
N PHE A 12 -42.45 -14.39 14.18
CA PHE A 12 -42.31 -13.82 12.84
C PHE A 12 -41.73 -12.40 12.84
N LYS A 13 -42.14 -11.54 13.76
CA LYS A 13 -41.58 -10.18 13.89
C LYS A 13 -40.10 -10.19 14.27
N LEU A 14 -39.70 -11.11 15.15
CA LEU A 14 -38.31 -11.27 15.56
C LEU A 14 -37.44 -11.77 14.39
N LEU A 15 -37.96 -12.71 13.60
CA LEU A 15 -37.29 -13.24 12.42
C LEU A 15 -37.15 -12.19 11.30
N ILE A 16 -38.18 -11.39 11.04
CA ILE A 16 -38.10 -10.26 10.10
C ILE A 16 -37.06 -9.24 10.55
N GLY A 17 -37.02 -8.91 11.86
CA GLY A 17 -36.00 -8.02 12.42
C GLY A 17 -34.58 -8.54 12.22
N ALA A 18 -34.36 -9.84 12.42
CA ALA A 18 -33.06 -10.47 12.18
C ALA A 18 -32.64 -10.41 10.70
N VAL A 19 -33.57 -10.65 9.77
CA VAL A 19 -33.29 -10.56 8.32
C VAL A 19 -32.93 -9.13 7.91
N ILE A 20 -33.68 -8.13 8.41
CA ILE A 20 -33.37 -6.71 8.14
C ILE A 20 -32.00 -6.34 8.73
N GLY A 21 -31.70 -6.81 9.96
CA GLY A 21 -30.41 -6.60 10.60
C GLY A 21 -29.24 -7.17 9.78
N LEU A 22 -29.37 -8.40 9.29
CA LEU A 22 -28.37 -9.02 8.42
C LEU A 22 -28.20 -8.28 7.09
N ALA A 23 -29.28 -7.79 6.50
CA ALA A 23 -29.23 -7.00 5.27
C ALA A 23 -28.44 -5.69 5.48
N ILE A 24 -28.70 -4.97 6.57
CA ILE A 24 -27.96 -3.74 6.91
C ILE A 24 -26.48 -4.05 7.14
N LEU A 25 -26.17 -5.13 7.87
CA LEU A 25 -24.79 -5.52 8.15
C LEU A 25 -24.02 -5.87 6.86
N GLY A 26 -24.67 -6.53 5.90
CA GLY A 26 -24.09 -6.81 4.58
C GLY A 26 -23.80 -5.56 3.76
N ILE A 27 -24.65 -4.53 3.85
CA ILE A 27 -24.41 -3.23 3.20
C ILE A 27 -23.19 -2.55 3.82
N ILE A 28 -23.12 -2.49 5.16
CA ILE A 28 -21.99 -1.88 5.87
C ILE A 28 -20.68 -2.59 5.51
N TYR A 29 -20.68 -3.94 5.50
CA TYR A 29 -19.51 -4.72 5.12
C TYR A 29 -19.04 -4.40 3.69
N SER A 30 -19.99 -4.31 2.75
CA SER A 30 -19.68 -3.96 1.35
C SER A 30 -19.04 -2.57 1.24
N ILE A 31 -19.53 -1.58 1.99
CA ILE A 31 -18.97 -0.22 2.00
C ILE A 31 -17.54 -0.23 2.55
N ILE A 32 -17.29 -0.92 3.67
CA ILE A 32 -15.95 -1.02 4.27
C ILE A 32 -14.96 -1.63 3.27
N LEU A 33 -15.37 -2.70 2.58
CA LEU A 33 -14.52 -3.37 1.60
C LEU A 33 -14.18 -2.46 0.40
N VAL A 34 -15.16 -1.70 -0.10
CA VAL A 34 -14.94 -0.70 -1.16
C VAL A 34 -13.99 0.40 -0.70
N MET A 35 -14.17 0.93 0.50
CA MET A 35 -13.30 1.98 1.05
C MET A 35 -11.86 1.47 1.23
N ASN A 36 -11.67 0.24 1.67
CA ASN A 36 -10.34 -0.33 1.84
C ASN A 36 -9.60 -0.46 0.50
N ASN A 37 -10.30 -0.94 -0.53
CA ASN A 37 -9.72 -1.03 -1.88
C ASN A 37 -9.38 0.33 -2.48
N GLN A 38 -10.19 1.36 -2.22
CA GLN A 38 -9.90 2.73 -2.69
C GLN A 38 -8.65 3.32 -2.03
N LYS A 39 -8.40 3.05 -0.73
CA LYS A 39 -7.19 3.51 -0.05
C LYS A 39 -5.92 2.99 -0.73
N THR A 40 -5.90 1.71 -1.08
CA THR A 40 -4.77 1.07 -1.77
C THR A 40 -4.55 1.63 -3.19
N TYR A 41 -5.63 1.97 -3.90
CA TYR A 41 -5.51 2.57 -5.23
C TYR A 41 -4.93 3.99 -5.17
N LEU A 42 -5.45 4.81 -4.25
CA LEU A 42 -4.98 6.18 -4.06
C LEU A 42 -3.52 6.22 -3.59
N SER A 43 -3.10 5.32 -2.70
CA SER A 43 -1.70 5.25 -2.28
C SER A 43 -0.77 4.94 -3.47
N SER A 44 -1.14 3.96 -4.31
CA SER A 44 -0.36 3.58 -5.50
C SER A 44 -0.26 4.71 -6.54
N GLU A 45 -1.37 5.42 -6.80
CA GLU A 45 -1.37 6.54 -7.74
C GLU A 45 -0.52 7.72 -7.23
N VAL A 46 -0.69 8.08 -5.95
CA VAL A 46 0.13 9.12 -5.31
C VAL A 46 1.61 8.75 -5.36
N PHE A 47 1.92 7.49 -5.09
CA PHE A 47 3.28 6.97 -5.14
C PHE A 47 3.90 7.09 -6.53
N SER A 48 3.20 6.60 -7.57
CA SER A 48 3.67 6.72 -8.95
C SER A 48 3.85 8.18 -9.37
N ASN A 49 2.92 9.07 -8.99
CA ASN A 49 3.02 10.49 -9.31
C ASN A 49 4.21 11.15 -8.62
N LYS A 50 4.46 10.85 -7.34
CA LYS A 50 5.57 11.41 -6.57
C LYS A 50 6.92 10.94 -7.10
N ILE A 51 7.04 9.67 -7.49
CA ILE A 51 8.25 9.17 -8.17
C ILE A 51 8.47 9.90 -9.49
N LYS A 52 7.44 10.00 -10.33
CA LYS A 52 7.53 10.72 -11.61
C LYS A 52 7.92 12.19 -11.41
N MET A 53 7.44 12.84 -10.34
CA MET A 53 7.84 14.21 -10.00
C MET A 53 9.31 14.28 -9.58
N ALA A 54 9.79 13.35 -8.76
CA ALA A 54 11.19 13.25 -8.36
C ALA A 54 12.12 13.05 -9.56
N MET A 55 11.71 12.20 -10.51
CA MET A 55 12.47 11.97 -11.75
C MET A 55 12.46 13.17 -12.69
N LYS A 56 11.33 13.89 -12.80
CA LYS A 56 11.24 15.09 -13.67
C LYS A 56 12.09 16.24 -13.14
N ASN A 57 12.31 16.29 -11.83
CA ASN A 57 13.12 17.31 -11.17
C ASN A 57 14.13 16.65 -10.23
N PRO A 58 15.20 16.03 -10.79
CA PRO A 58 16.22 15.33 -10.02
C PRO A 58 17.13 16.36 -9.32
N THR A 59 16.58 16.99 -8.29
CA THR A 59 17.19 18.09 -7.53
C THR A 59 17.99 17.59 -6.34
N GLY A 60 18.01 16.27 -6.09
CA GLY A 60 18.53 15.67 -4.86
C GLY A 60 17.71 15.97 -3.61
N SER A 61 16.53 16.58 -3.77
CA SER A 61 15.57 16.74 -2.69
C SER A 61 14.72 15.49 -2.56
N GLU A 62 14.57 15.02 -1.32
CA GLU A 62 13.72 13.88 -1.01
C GLU A 62 12.23 14.27 -1.08
N TYR A 63 11.48 13.56 -1.93
CA TYR A 63 10.03 13.61 -1.96
C TYR A 63 9.47 12.58 -0.99
N LYS A 64 8.85 13.07 0.08
CA LYS A 64 8.17 12.21 1.06
C LYS A 64 6.74 11.93 0.66
N ILE A 65 6.36 10.68 0.87
CA ILE A 65 5.02 10.14 0.72
C ILE A 65 4.62 9.65 2.10
N ASP A 66 3.84 10.49 2.78
CA ASP A 66 3.35 10.18 4.11
C ASP A 66 2.21 9.14 4.03
N ASP A 67 2.14 8.28 5.04
CA ASP A 67 1.03 7.35 5.26
C ASP A 67 0.77 6.37 4.09
N TYR A 68 1.82 5.86 3.47
CA TYR A 68 1.68 4.83 2.45
C TYR A 68 1.33 3.48 3.08
N SER A 69 0.16 2.95 2.72
CA SER A 69 -0.30 1.64 3.19
C SER A 69 0.22 0.53 2.30
N PHE A 70 1.08 -0.33 2.84
CA PHE A 70 1.41 -1.63 2.25
C PHE A 70 0.46 -2.69 2.79
N ALA A 71 -0.18 -3.43 1.89
CA ALA A 71 -0.91 -4.63 2.26
C ALA A 71 0.06 -5.80 2.49
N SER A 72 -0.31 -6.69 3.40
CA SER A 72 0.41 -7.93 3.68
C SER A 72 0.65 -8.73 2.39
N GLY A 73 1.90 -9.14 2.17
CA GLY A 73 2.32 -9.89 0.99
C GLY A 73 2.56 -9.05 -0.26
N ASN A 74 2.38 -7.72 -0.20
CA ASN A 74 2.85 -6.85 -1.28
C ASN A 74 4.37 -6.82 -1.31
N ILE A 75 4.90 -6.87 -2.54
CA ILE A 75 6.32 -6.82 -2.82
C ILE A 75 6.59 -5.60 -3.68
N LEU A 76 7.47 -4.72 -3.21
CA LEU A 76 7.98 -3.60 -4.00
C LEU A 76 9.40 -3.94 -4.47
N SER A 77 9.53 -4.34 -5.74
CA SER A 77 10.81 -4.70 -6.34
C SER A 77 11.39 -3.56 -7.16
N LYS A 78 12.73 -3.53 -7.29
CA LYS A 78 13.41 -2.61 -8.22
C LYS A 78 12.87 -2.74 -9.65
N LYS A 79 12.55 -3.96 -10.09
CA LYS A 79 12.00 -4.23 -11.42
C LYS A 79 10.63 -3.57 -11.62
N ALA A 80 9.73 -3.70 -10.64
CA ALA A 80 8.41 -3.05 -10.72
C ALA A 80 8.54 -1.52 -10.79
N LEU A 81 9.51 -0.95 -10.06
CA LEU A 81 9.81 0.48 -10.14
C LEU A 81 10.42 0.87 -11.49
N ALA A 82 11.35 0.07 -12.01
CA ALA A 82 11.96 0.27 -13.33
C ALA A 82 10.89 0.31 -14.42
N GLU A 83 9.93 -0.62 -14.40
CA GLU A 83 8.81 -0.66 -15.35
C GLU A 83 7.88 0.58 -15.23
N GLN A 84 7.66 1.10 -14.02
CA GLN A 84 6.82 2.29 -13.81
C GLN A 84 7.50 3.61 -14.18
N THR A 85 8.83 3.66 -14.03
CA THR A 85 9.64 4.86 -14.19
C THR A 85 10.27 4.96 -15.58
N GLY A 86 10.53 3.82 -16.23
CA GLY A 86 11.35 3.73 -17.42
C GLY A 86 12.85 3.80 -17.15
N LEU A 87 13.28 3.79 -15.87
CA LEU A 87 14.69 3.70 -15.50
C LEU A 87 15.20 2.27 -15.61
N ALA A 88 16.49 2.10 -15.81
CA ALA A 88 17.10 0.78 -15.66
C ALA A 88 17.08 0.37 -14.18
N THR A 89 16.91 -0.93 -13.93
CA THR A 89 16.85 -1.51 -12.58
C THR A 89 18.09 -1.16 -11.74
N ASP A 90 19.25 -1.01 -12.40
CA ASP A 90 20.53 -0.70 -11.76
C ASP A 90 20.61 0.76 -11.28
N CYS A 91 19.82 1.67 -11.88
CA CYS A 91 19.74 3.07 -11.47
C CYS A 91 18.80 3.30 -10.28
N ILE A 92 18.18 2.23 -9.77
CA ILE A 92 17.24 2.28 -8.66
C ILE A 92 17.89 1.60 -7.46
N THR A 93 17.99 2.33 -6.36
CA THR A 93 18.48 1.81 -5.08
C THR A 93 17.34 1.74 -4.08
N LEU A 94 17.21 0.61 -3.40
CA LEU A 94 16.23 0.43 -2.33
C LEU A 94 16.97 0.45 -1.00
N VAL A 95 16.62 1.39 -0.14
CA VAL A 95 17.22 1.57 1.18
C VAL A 95 16.17 1.27 2.24
N ASN A 96 16.45 0.25 3.06
CA ASN A 96 15.61 -0.05 4.21
C ASN A 96 16.12 0.70 5.43
N THR A 97 15.28 1.55 6.01
CA THR A 97 15.56 2.15 7.31
C THR A 97 14.67 1.57 8.42
N LEU A 98 13.81 0.59 8.09
CA LEU A 98 12.99 -0.10 9.06
C LEU A 98 13.86 -1.04 9.92
N ASN A 99 13.80 -0.86 11.24
CA ASN A 99 14.35 -1.82 12.21
C ASN A 99 13.38 -2.99 12.49
N THR A 100 12.21 -3.00 11.86
CA THR A 100 11.07 -3.85 12.23
C THR A 100 11.04 -5.18 11.49
N GLY A 101 12.16 -5.89 11.32
CA GLY A 101 12.14 -7.27 10.78
C GLY A 101 11.51 -7.47 9.39
N ASP A 102 11.05 -6.42 8.73
CA ASP A 102 10.54 -6.39 7.37
C ASP A 102 11.76 -6.29 6.46
N VAL A 103 12.00 -7.39 5.75
CA VAL A 103 13.28 -7.72 5.16
C VAL A 103 13.38 -7.07 3.78
N VAL A 104 14.44 -6.29 3.55
CA VAL A 104 15.00 -6.19 2.19
C VAL A 104 15.68 -7.52 1.95
N SER A 105 14.96 -8.41 1.28
CA SER A 105 15.55 -9.69 0.92
C SER A 105 16.31 -9.45 -0.37
N ASN A 106 17.64 -9.47 -0.29
CA ASN A 106 18.47 -9.64 -1.47
C ASN A 106 18.29 -11.09 -1.93
N ASP A 107 17.48 -11.30 -2.96
CA ASP A 107 17.44 -12.57 -3.67
C ASP A 107 18.84 -12.85 -4.27
N PRO A 108 19.34 -14.10 -4.31
CA PRO A 108 20.56 -14.47 -5.03
C PRO A 108 20.57 -14.06 -6.51
N ASN A 109 19.42 -13.72 -7.09
CA ASN A 109 19.30 -13.16 -8.44
C ASN A 109 19.38 -11.62 -8.51
N ASN A 110 19.93 -10.93 -7.49
CA ASN A 110 20.10 -9.48 -7.46
C ASN A 110 18.79 -8.66 -7.51
N VAL A 111 17.65 -9.27 -7.16
CA VAL A 111 16.37 -8.57 -7.07
C VAL A 111 16.22 -8.06 -5.65
N ASN A 112 16.61 -6.81 -5.40
CA ASN A 112 16.28 -6.16 -4.12
C ASN A 112 14.78 -5.84 -4.15
N TYR A 113 14.08 -6.24 -3.10
CA TYR A 113 12.68 -5.90 -2.91
C TYR A 113 12.36 -5.63 -1.44
N PHE A 114 11.35 -4.80 -1.20
CA PHE A 114 10.70 -4.70 0.10
C PHE A 114 9.54 -5.68 0.13
N SER A 115 9.48 -6.51 1.17
CA SER A 115 8.35 -7.39 1.44
C SER A 115 7.81 -7.11 2.84
N PHE A 116 6.50 -6.92 2.92
CA PHE A 116 5.82 -6.65 4.18
C PHE A 116 5.01 -7.88 4.58
N THR A 117 5.33 -8.43 5.75
CA THR A 117 4.68 -9.65 6.27
C THR A 117 3.31 -9.38 6.89
N LYS A 118 2.99 -8.10 7.14
CA LYS A 118 1.73 -7.62 7.71
C LYS A 118 1.33 -6.32 7.04
N ASP A 119 0.06 -5.93 7.21
CA ASP A 119 -0.40 -4.61 6.81
C ASP A 119 0.34 -3.54 7.61
N ASN A 120 1.08 -2.68 6.92
CA ASN A 120 1.92 -1.65 7.53
C ASN A 120 1.67 -0.29 6.87
N ILE A 121 1.65 0.76 7.68
CA ILE A 121 1.63 2.15 7.21
C ILE A 121 3.02 2.70 7.44
N VAL A 122 3.69 3.10 6.36
CA VAL A 122 5.07 3.58 6.37
C VAL A 122 5.16 4.89 5.61
N ASP A 123 6.19 5.67 5.91
CA ASP A 123 6.53 6.83 5.10
C ASP A 123 7.57 6.41 4.07
N ILE A 124 7.40 6.84 2.83
CA ILE A 124 8.34 6.53 1.74
C ILE A 124 9.03 7.82 1.30
N GLY A 125 10.36 7.81 1.32
CA GLY A 125 11.21 8.81 0.70
C GLY A 125 11.61 8.40 -0.72
N VAL A 126 11.51 9.34 -1.65
CA VAL A 126 12.02 9.17 -3.01
C VAL A 126 13.01 10.29 -3.28
N LEU A 127 14.27 9.95 -3.46
CA LEU A 127 15.32 10.90 -3.77
C LEU A 127 15.89 10.55 -5.14
N CYS A 128 15.82 11.48 -6.10
CA CYS A 128 16.42 11.28 -7.41
C CYS A 128 17.48 12.36 -7.67
N ASN A 129 18.63 11.93 -8.15
CA ASN A 129 19.77 12.74 -8.53
C ASN A 129 20.05 12.61 -10.03
N VAL A 130 20.63 13.65 -10.61
CA VAL A 130 21.25 13.55 -11.94
C VAL A 130 22.45 12.63 -11.78
N GLY A 131 22.45 11.51 -12.50
CA GLY A 131 23.57 10.58 -12.50
C GLY A 131 24.76 11.14 -13.29
N ASN A 132 25.91 10.48 -13.20
CA ASN A 132 27.08 10.88 -13.98
C ASN A 132 26.83 10.60 -15.46
N GLU A 133 27.16 11.57 -16.33
CA GLU A 133 27.00 11.45 -17.80
C GLU A 133 27.77 10.29 -18.43
N THR A 134 28.69 9.67 -17.69
CA THR A 134 29.53 8.54 -18.12
C THR A 134 28.97 7.17 -17.77
N GLU A 135 27.88 7.09 -17.01
CA GLU A 135 27.25 5.83 -16.60
C GLU A 135 25.92 5.62 -17.36
N ASP A 136 25.47 4.37 -17.49
CA ASP A 136 24.20 3.98 -18.13
C ASP A 136 22.94 4.51 -17.39
N CYS A 137 23.15 5.32 -16.34
CA CYS A 137 22.14 5.87 -15.45
C CYS A 137 22.12 7.40 -15.51
N PRO A 138 21.36 8.04 -16.42
CA PRO A 138 21.25 9.49 -16.46
C PRO A 138 20.54 10.08 -15.23
N ILE A 139 19.70 9.27 -14.58
CA ILE A 139 19.00 9.62 -13.33
C ILE A 139 19.12 8.41 -12.40
N GLU A 140 19.64 8.66 -11.20
CA GLU A 140 19.70 7.67 -10.13
C GLU A 140 18.61 8.00 -9.10
N CYS A 141 17.83 7.00 -8.72
CA CYS A 141 16.78 7.16 -7.73
C CYS A 141 16.97 6.21 -6.55
N GLU A 142 16.94 6.77 -5.36
CA GLU A 142 16.92 6.07 -4.09
C GLU A 142 15.49 6.07 -3.52
N LEU A 143 15.01 4.89 -3.14
CA LEU A 143 13.75 4.71 -2.45
C LEU A 143 14.01 4.25 -1.02
N SER A 144 13.61 5.08 -0.07
CA SER A 144 13.83 4.84 1.36
C SER A 144 12.50 4.62 2.06
N VAL A 145 12.41 3.59 2.89
CA VAL A 145 11.19 3.32 3.69
C VAL A 145 11.48 3.58 5.15
N TYR A 146 10.63 4.40 5.79
CA TYR A 146 10.75 4.85 7.17
C TYR A 146 9.62 4.33 8.04
N ASP A 147 9.94 3.99 9.29
CA ASP A 147 8.95 3.64 10.29
C ASP A 147 8.30 4.92 10.82
N ARG A 148 6.96 4.92 10.87
CA ARG A 148 6.16 6.02 11.41
C ARG A 148 6.33 6.18 12.93
N SER A 149 6.94 5.21 13.62
CA SER A 149 7.07 5.15 15.07
C SER A 149 7.89 6.27 15.73
N HIS A 150 8.39 7.27 14.97
CA HIS A 150 9.26 8.35 15.46
C HIS A 150 8.69 9.78 15.30
N LYS A 151 7.37 9.96 15.25
CA LYS A 151 6.74 11.29 15.38
C LYS A 151 5.91 11.43 16.65
#